data_AF-A0A813KKK9-F1
#
_entry.id   AF-A0A813KKK9-F1
#
_cell.length_a   1.000
_cell.length_b   1.000
_cell.length_c   1.000
_cell.angle_alpha   90.00
_cell.angle_beta   90.00
_cell.angle_gamma   90.00
#
_symmetry.space_group_name_H-M   'P 1'
#
loop_
_entity.id
_entity.type
_entity.pdbx_description
1 polymer ?
#
loop_
_entity_poly.entity_id
_entity_poly.type
_entity_poly.pdbx_seq_one_letter_code
_entity_poly.pdbx_strand_id
1 'polypeptide(L)'
;AMQTAKEVVDRFRGEGDRRNEALALQTVARTHIAKKEYLRAARVAQDAQKILSELGDTQGEIEMLQTAVDAHLARPEKDGKEDA
;
A
#
# COMPACT_ATOMS: atom_id res chain seq x y z
N ALA A 1 6.25 -7.57 11.68
CA ALA A 1 5.56 -7.33 10.39
C ALA A 1 6.02 -6.02 9.75
N MET A 2 5.67 -4.84 10.29
CA MET A 2 6.03 -3.55 9.65
C MET A 2 7.53 -3.25 9.57
N GLN A 3 8.30 -3.51 10.64
CA GLN A 3 9.75 -3.27 10.66
C GLN A 3 10.44 -4.11 9.57
N THR A 4 10.14 -5.41 9.56
CA THR A 4 10.64 -6.37 8.58
C THR A 4 10.26 -5.99 7.16
N ALA A 5 9.01 -5.58 6.92
CA ALA A 5 8.56 -5.24 5.58
C ALA A 5 9.20 -3.94 5.06
N LYS A 6 9.50 -2.96 5.91
CA LYS A 6 10.24 -1.75 5.51
C LYS A 6 11.70 -2.03 5.18
N GLU A 7 12.38 -2.85 6.00
CA GLU A 7 13.76 -3.29 5.74
C GLU A 7 13.87 -4.10 4.44
N VAL A 8 12.85 -4.91 4.16
CA VAL A 8 12.75 -5.69 2.92
C VAL A 8 12.54 -4.79 1.69
N VAL A 9 11.73 -3.73 1.79
CA VAL A 9 11.57 -2.72 0.73
C VAL A 9 12.89 -2.01 0.44
N ASP A 10 13.59 -1.55 1.46
CA ASP A 10 14.87 -0.84 1.29
C ASP A 10 15.94 -1.77 0.68
N ARG A 11 15.93 -3.06 1.03
CA ARG A 11 16.82 -4.07 0.44
C ARG A 11 16.51 -4.34 -1.03
N PHE A 12 15.23 -4.54 -1.38
CA PHE A 12 14.84 -4.81 -2.77
C PHE A 12 15.08 -3.60 -3.69
N ARG A 13 14.97 -2.37 -3.18
CA ARG A 13 15.43 -1.16 -3.90
C ARG A 13 16.91 -1.20 -4.23
N GLY A 14 17.75 -1.71 -3.33
CA GLY A 14 19.20 -1.83 -3.53
C GLY A 14 19.59 -2.98 -4.46
N GLU A 15 18.84 -4.08 -4.44
CA GLU A 15 19.10 -5.29 -5.25
C GLU A 15 18.47 -5.23 -6.66
N GLY A 16 17.59 -4.26 -6.94
CA GLY A 16 16.91 -4.11 -8.23
C GLY A 16 15.71 -5.05 -8.43
N ASP A 17 15.30 -5.78 -7.40
CA ASP A 17 14.16 -6.70 -7.44
C ASP A 17 12.84 -5.98 -7.15
N ARG A 18 12.39 -5.22 -8.15
CA ARG A 18 11.23 -4.34 -8.03
C ARG A 18 9.92 -5.09 -7.85
N ARG A 19 9.81 -6.33 -8.34
CA ARG A 19 8.59 -7.14 -8.16
C ARG A 19 8.43 -7.50 -6.68
N ASN A 20 9.49 -7.94 -6.03
CA ASN A 20 9.46 -8.27 -4.61
C ASN A 20 9.33 -7.02 -3.72
N GLU A 21 9.84 -5.86 -4.14
CA GLU A 21 9.56 -4.57 -3.50
C GLU A 21 8.05 -4.29 -3.44
N ALA A 22 7.34 -4.47 -4.56
CA ALA A 22 5.90 -4.22 -4.62
C ALA A 22 5.09 -5.18 -3.72
N LEU A 23 5.45 -6.47 -3.66
CA LEU A 23 4.80 -7.44 -2.78
C LEU A 23 5.04 -7.13 -1.29
N ALA A 24 6.23 -6.66 -0.95
CA ALA A 24 6.53 -6.20 0.40
C ALA A 24 5.67 -4.97 0.77
N LEU A 25 5.54 -4.01 -0.15
CA LEU A 25 4.67 -2.84 0.02
C LEU A 25 3.20 -3.22 0.16
N GLN A 26 2.68 -4.21 -0.59
CA GLN A 26 1.32 -4.74 -0.40
C GLN A 26 1.11 -5.19 1.06
N THR A 27 2.07 -5.92 1.62
CA THR A 27 2.01 -6.40 3.01
C THR A 27 2.01 -5.23 4.01
N VAL A 28 2.81 -4.19 3.75
CA VAL A 28 2.82 -2.95 4.55
C VAL A 28 1.46 -2.25 4.49
N ALA A 29 0.88 -2.09 3.30
CA ALA A 29 -0.42 -1.46 3.11
C ALA A 29 -1.53 -2.19 3.88
N ARG A 30 -1.61 -3.52 3.76
CA ARG A 30 -2.57 -4.34 4.52
C ARG A 30 -2.37 -4.22 6.04
N THR A 31 -1.12 -4.10 6.49
CA THR A 31 -0.85 -3.88 7.92
C THR A 31 -1.33 -2.50 8.38
N HIS A 32 -1.17 -1.46 7.57
CA HIS A 32 -1.73 -0.14 7.86
C HIS A 32 -3.27 -0.17 7.91
N ILE A 33 -3.94 -0.91 7.02
CA ILE A 33 -5.40 -1.11 7.08
C ILE A 33 -5.80 -1.75 8.42
N ALA A 34 -5.12 -2.83 8.82
CA ALA A 34 -5.38 -3.49 10.11
C ALA A 34 -5.16 -2.56 11.32
N LYS A 35 -4.27 -1.58 11.19
CA LYS A 35 -4.01 -0.53 12.20
C LYS A 35 -4.93 0.68 12.08
N LYS A 36 -5.90 0.68 11.16
CA LYS A 36 -6.77 1.83 10.85
C LYS A 36 -6.03 3.07 10.36
N GLU A 37 -4.82 2.90 9.84
CA GLU A 37 -3.98 3.95 9.28
C GLU A 37 -4.26 4.10 7.76
N TYR A 38 -5.54 4.33 7.42
CA TYR A 38 -6.07 4.22 6.06
C TYR A 38 -5.35 5.09 5.03
N LEU A 39 -5.00 6.34 5.38
CA LEU A 39 -4.27 7.24 4.47
C LEU A 39 -2.84 6.74 4.20
N ARG A 40 -2.19 6.09 5.18
CA ARG A 40 -0.87 5.49 5.00
C ARG A 40 -0.97 4.23 4.14
N ALA A 41 -1.98 3.39 4.38
CA ALA A 41 -2.25 2.22 3.56
C ALA A 41 -2.43 2.57 2.07
N ALA A 42 -3.27 3.56 1.78
CA ALA A 42 -3.53 4.00 0.41
C ALA A 42 -2.25 4.49 -0.29
N ARG A 43 -1.43 5.30 0.40
CA ARG A 43 -0.16 5.79 -0.16
C ARG A 43 0.80 4.65 -0.47
N VAL A 44 0.96 3.72 0.46
CA VAL A 44 1.85 2.55 0.28
C VAL A 44 1.36 1.66 -0.87
N ALA A 45 0.05 1.45 -1.00
CA ALA A 45 -0.53 0.71 -2.12
C ALA A 45 -0.30 1.41 -3.46
N GLN A 46 -0.38 2.74 -3.51
CA GLN A 46 -0.05 3.52 -4.72
C GLN A 46 1.44 3.41 -5.11
N ASP A 47 2.34 3.40 -4.13
CA ASP A 47 3.77 3.22 -4.40
C ASP A 47 4.05 1.83 -5.00
N ALA A 48 3.39 0.77 -4.47
CA ALA A 48 3.46 -0.58 -5.03
C ALA A 48 2.87 -0.66 -6.45
N GLN A 49 1.73 0.02 -6.68
CA GLN A 49 1.08 0.08 -7.99
C GLN A 49 2.00 0.67 -9.07
N LYS A 50 2.68 1.78 -8.77
CA LYS A 50 3.64 2.40 -9.71
C LYS A 50 4.75 1.44 -10.11
N ILE A 51 5.29 0.69 -9.15
CA ILE A 51 6.34 -0.29 -9.42
C ILE A 51 5.82 -1.40 -10.34
N LEU A 52 4.62 -1.93 -10.08
CA LEU A 52 4.02 -2.99 -10.90
C LEU A 52 3.67 -2.47 -12.30
N SER A 53 3.25 -1.22 -12.42
CA SER A 53 3.02 -0.55 -13.71
C SER A 53 4.31 -0.40 -14.52
N GLU A 54 5.42 0.02 -13.88
CA GLU A 54 6.75 0.11 -14.52
C GLU A 54 7.28 -1.27 -14.96
N LEU A 55 6.83 -2.35 -14.32
CA LEU A 55 7.15 -3.73 -14.68
C LEU A 55 6.20 -4.34 -15.72
N GLY A 56 5.12 -3.64 -16.10
CA GLY A 56 4.09 -4.16 -17.00
C GLY A 56 3.20 -5.24 -16.37
N ASP A 57 3.17 -5.36 -15.04
CA ASP A 57 2.32 -6.32 -14.31
C ASP A 57 0.93 -5.71 -14.05
N THR A 58 0.06 -5.80 -15.05
CA THR A 58 -1.31 -5.28 -14.97
C THR A 58 -2.14 -5.95 -13.86
N GLN A 59 -1.91 -7.24 -13.60
CA GLN A 59 -2.66 -7.97 -12.57
C GLN A 59 -2.29 -7.45 -11.17
N GLY A 60 -0.99 -7.30 -10.91
CA GLY A 60 -0.51 -6.73 -9.66
C GLY A 60 -0.95 -5.27 -9.47
N GLU A 61 -0.98 -4.48 -10.54
CA GLU A 61 -1.51 -3.11 -10.51
C GLU A 61 -2.97 -3.06 -10.04
N ILE A 62 -3.84 -3.94 -10.58
CA ILE A 62 -5.24 -4.02 -10.17
C ILE A 62 -5.37 -4.38 -8.68
N GLU A 63 -4.58 -5.34 -8.19
CA GLU A 63 -4.60 -5.72 -6.78
C GLU A 63 -4.19 -4.57 -5.86
N MET A 64 -3.24 -3.74 -6.29
CA MET A 64 -2.82 -2.58 -5.50
C MET A 64 -3.87 -1.47 -5.51
N LEU A 65 -4.53 -1.26 -6.65
CA LEU A 65 -5.66 -0.34 -6.74
C LEU A 65 -6.82 -0.78 -5.84
N GLN A 66 -7.15 -2.08 -5.82
CA GLN A 66 -8.15 -2.63 -4.90
C GLN A 66 -7.76 -2.37 -3.44
N THR A 67 -6.50 -2.60 -3.07
CA THR A 67 -6.01 -2.34 -1.71
C THR A 67 -6.12 -0.86 -1.34
N ALA A 68 -5.84 0.06 -2.28
CA ALA A 68 -6.01 1.50 -2.06
C ALA A 68 -7.48 1.89 -1.90
N VAL A 69 -8.37 1.31 -2.72
CA VAL A 69 -9.83 1.50 -2.62
C VAL A 69 -10.35 1.00 -1.27
N ASP A 70 -9.97 -0.21 -0.86
CA ASP A 70 -10.34 -0.78 0.44
C ASP A 70 -9.87 0.11 1.58
N ALA A 71 -8.65 0.65 1.50
CA ALA A 71 -8.15 1.60 2.49
C ALA A 71 -9.01 2.88 2.53
N HIS A 72 -9.40 3.42 1.37
CA HIS A 72 -10.25 4.60 1.30
C HIS A 72 -11.68 4.36 1.81
N LEU A 73 -12.27 3.21 1.50
CA LEU A 73 -13.62 2.83 1.96
C LEU A 73 -13.65 2.47 3.45
N ALA A 74 -12.59 1.84 3.96
CA ALA A 74 -12.46 1.53 5.38
C ALA A 74 -12.14 2.77 6.22
N ARG A 75 -11.74 3.89 5.61
CA ARG A 75 -11.65 5.17 6.30
C ARG A 75 -13.07 5.51 6.74
N PRO A 76 -13.35 5.58 8.06
CA PRO A 76 -14.64 6.08 8.50
C PRO A 76 -14.78 7.45 7.83
N GLU A 77 -15.85 7.60 7.04
CA GLU A 77 -16.28 8.92 6.63
C GLU A 77 -16.27 9.72 7.93
N LYS A 78 -15.52 10.83 7.96
CA LYS A 78 -15.86 11.85 8.94
C LYS A 78 -17.25 12.29 8.51
N ASP A 79 -18.26 11.56 9.01
CA ASP A 79 -19.64 12.00 9.04
C ASP A 79 -19.59 13.46 9.49
N GLY A 80 -20.18 14.32 8.68
CA GLY A 80 -20.19 15.74 8.88
C GLY A 80 -20.70 16.06 10.28
N LYS A 81 -19.78 16.36 11.19
CA LYS A 81 -20.00 17.02 12.47
C LYS A 81 -18.72 17.78 12.83
N GLU A 82 -18.48 18.87 12.12
CA GLU A 82 -18.08 20.08 12.85
C GLU A 82 -19.34 20.56 13.57
N ASP A 83 -19.65 19.89 14.70
CA ASP A 83 -20.52 20.45 15.72
C ASP A 83 -19.67 21.48 16.48
N ALA A 84 -19.80 22.77 16.12
CA ALA A 84 -19.75 23.96 16.99
C ALA A 84 -19.71 25.25 16.15
#